data_AF-A0A6S7GZ05-F1
#
_entry.id   AF-A0A6S7GZ05-F1
#
_cell.length_a   1.000
_cell.length_b   1.000
_cell.length_c   1.000
_cell.angle_alpha   90.00
_cell.angle_beta   90.00
_cell.angle_gamma   90.00
#
_symmetry.space_group_name_H-M   'P 1'
#
loop_
_entity.id
_entity.type
_entity.pdbx_description
1 polymer ?
#
loop_
_entity_poly.entity_id
_entity_poly.type
_entity_poly.pdbx_seq_one_letter_code
_entity_poly.pdbx_strand_id
1 'polypeptide(L)'
;MSQSKKRKLKPGGTRVHCSACNCSNSKGSHPNLSFFRFPSDTKRSKEWVVACRREDLLNKTPKYLYANCKLCSEHFEDCMFVNPTIKNRLNDKAKPSIFNVQNPPPSLGCKRRIITRNNEALPSSGKRARKEKDTCPTQSNDLQVDEVQGENEDLIRENIDETHANVINPETEDGTCQTSPDITSDTPRKKKLKQTIKSKNDQIKKLKKKLNPKKRLNPKRKSKRERTIDQALSQLPPNMANFIRDQISLHSKKSKGRRYSPEMKTIALSLYHASGKAYKILSKLFILPSKSSLKRFISNIPTTSGISEQILKAIQQKVLHMNDMEKICTLCIDEISLKSHLYYSVPDDKIIGLEDFGNGVRSKKIATSALALLIRSIS
;
A
#
# COMPACT_ATOMS: atom_id res chain seq x y z
N MET A 1 40.63 40.34 12.22
CA MET A 1 40.57 38.88 12.47
C MET A 1 39.12 38.40 12.33
N SER A 2 38.71 37.86 11.18
CA SER A 2 37.39 37.23 11.02
C SER A 2 37.59 35.76 10.62
N GLN A 3 37.41 34.85 11.57
CA GLN A 3 37.62 33.42 11.33
C GLN A 3 36.45 32.81 10.54
N SER A 4 36.71 32.53 9.26
CA SER A 4 35.89 31.65 8.43
C SER A 4 35.91 30.22 8.98
N LYS A 5 34.79 29.76 9.54
CA LYS A 5 34.60 28.36 9.97
C LYS A 5 34.64 27.41 8.75
N LYS A 6 35.82 26.85 8.44
CA LYS A 6 35.98 25.72 7.51
C LYS A 6 35.22 24.50 8.05
N ARG A 7 34.09 24.15 7.44
CA ARG A 7 33.36 22.90 7.72
C ARG A 7 34.13 21.71 7.13
N LYS A 8 34.48 20.74 7.97
CA LYS A 8 35.17 19.48 7.59
C LYS A 8 34.37 18.72 6.52
N LEU A 9 35.01 18.43 5.39
CA LEU A 9 34.47 17.57 4.33
C LEU A 9 34.54 16.09 4.74
N LYS A 10 33.43 15.35 4.57
CA LYS A 10 33.41 13.88 4.57
C LYS A 10 33.73 13.36 3.15
N PRO A 11 34.56 12.32 2.98
CA PRO A 11 34.93 11.82 1.66
C PRO A 11 33.86 10.86 1.10
N GLY A 12 33.65 10.90 -0.22
CA GLY A 12 33.16 9.75 -0.98
C GLY A 12 31.69 9.69 -1.45
N GLY A 13 30.88 10.73 -1.27
CA GLY A 13 29.54 10.80 -1.87
C GLY A 13 29.49 11.78 -3.04
N THR A 14 29.03 11.37 -4.22
CA THR A 14 28.76 12.29 -5.33
C THR A 14 27.82 13.39 -4.85
N ARG A 15 28.34 14.61 -4.72
CA ARG A 15 27.56 15.77 -4.26
C ARG A 15 26.53 16.12 -5.32
N VAL A 16 25.27 15.86 -5.03
CA VAL A 16 24.15 16.21 -5.90
C VAL A 16 23.79 17.68 -5.67
N HIS A 17 24.02 18.51 -6.68
CA HIS A 17 23.67 19.92 -6.72
C HIS A 17 22.52 20.16 -7.70
N CYS A 18 21.71 21.20 -7.43
CA CYS A 18 20.71 21.68 -8.37
C CYS A 18 21.38 22.36 -9.56
N SER A 19 20.88 22.09 -10.76
CA SER A 19 21.35 22.67 -12.02
C SER A 19 20.57 23.93 -12.42
N ALA A 20 19.57 24.37 -11.64
CA ALA A 20 18.84 25.61 -11.92
C ALA A 20 19.74 26.84 -11.75
N CYS A 21 19.53 27.87 -12.57
CA CYS A 21 20.12 29.19 -12.35
C CYS A 21 19.77 29.71 -10.94
N ASN A 22 20.75 30.35 -10.29
CA ASN A 22 20.60 30.97 -8.97
C ASN A 22 20.12 30.03 -7.84
N CYS A 23 20.30 28.71 -8.00
CA CYS A 23 19.92 27.72 -6.99
C CYS A 23 21.15 27.08 -6.36
N SER A 24 21.40 27.37 -5.08
CA SER A 24 22.47 26.74 -4.29
C SER A 24 22.06 25.43 -3.62
N ASN A 25 20.85 24.92 -3.93
CA ASN A 25 20.32 23.73 -3.27
C ASN A 25 21.16 22.48 -3.60
N SER A 26 21.48 21.70 -2.58
CA SER A 26 22.23 20.47 -2.72
C SER A 26 21.68 19.39 -1.80
N LYS A 27 21.96 18.12 -2.07
CA LYS A 27 21.52 17.03 -1.19
C LYS A 27 22.19 17.09 0.19
N GLY A 28 23.35 17.77 0.28
CA GLY A 28 24.04 18.02 1.54
C GLY A 28 23.43 19.16 2.35
N SER A 29 23.03 20.27 1.70
CA SER A 29 22.42 21.42 2.37
C SER A 29 20.93 21.23 2.66
N HIS A 30 20.20 20.55 1.77
CA HIS A 30 18.77 20.30 1.89
C HIS A 30 18.46 18.81 1.69
N PRO A 31 18.68 17.97 2.73
CA PRO A 31 18.46 16.52 2.63
C PRO A 31 17.00 16.16 2.37
N ASN A 32 16.06 17.00 2.78
CA ASN A 32 14.62 16.79 2.64
C ASN A 32 14.07 17.11 1.24
N LEU A 33 14.83 17.81 0.39
CA LEU A 33 14.40 18.07 -0.99
C LEU A 33 14.63 16.85 -1.88
N SER A 34 13.70 16.64 -2.81
CA SER A 34 13.84 15.68 -3.90
C SER A 34 14.64 16.30 -5.03
N PHE A 35 15.48 15.51 -5.69
CA PHE A 35 16.29 15.93 -6.83
C PHE A 35 15.98 15.02 -8.01
N PHE A 36 15.51 15.61 -9.10
CA PHE A 36 15.05 14.92 -10.30
C PHE A 36 16.10 15.03 -11.38
N ARG A 37 16.38 13.91 -12.05
CA ARG A 37 17.27 13.88 -13.22
C ARG A 37 16.58 14.54 -14.41
N PHE A 38 17.37 15.06 -15.34
CA PHE A 38 16.86 15.45 -16.64
C PHE A 38 16.25 14.24 -17.36
N PRO A 39 15.19 14.40 -18.16
CA PRO A 39 14.63 13.33 -18.99
C PRO A 39 15.66 12.78 -19.99
N SER A 40 15.58 11.47 -20.26
CA SER A 40 16.36 10.84 -21.34
C SER A 40 15.85 11.22 -22.73
N ASP A 41 14.57 11.60 -22.83
CA ASP A 41 13.95 12.07 -24.07
C ASP A 41 14.59 13.38 -24.53
N THR A 42 15.05 13.40 -25.79
CA THR A 42 15.79 14.53 -26.36
C THR A 42 14.99 15.82 -26.35
N LYS A 43 13.71 15.78 -26.70
CA LYS A 43 12.87 16.98 -26.81
C LYS A 43 12.60 17.58 -25.43
N ARG A 44 12.16 16.75 -24.48
CA ARG A 44 11.85 17.16 -23.11
C ARG A 44 13.10 17.58 -22.33
N SER A 45 14.24 16.94 -22.59
CA SER A 45 15.52 17.33 -22.00
C SER A 45 15.92 18.75 -22.43
N LYS A 46 15.76 19.09 -23.72
CA LYS A 46 15.97 20.45 -24.24
C LYS A 46 15.05 21.48 -23.57
N GLU A 47 13.77 21.16 -23.38
CA GLU A 47 12.83 22.04 -22.68
C GLU A 47 13.30 22.36 -21.24
N TRP A 48 13.82 21.36 -20.52
CA TRP A 48 14.36 21.58 -19.17
C TRP A 48 15.63 22.44 -19.18
N VAL A 49 16.52 22.25 -20.17
CA VAL A 49 17.72 23.07 -20.31
C VAL A 49 17.37 24.53 -20.56
N VAL A 50 16.44 24.79 -21.48
CA VAL A 50 15.96 26.15 -21.78
C VAL A 50 15.39 26.81 -20.53
N ALA A 51 14.61 26.06 -19.73
CA ALA A 51 14.06 26.57 -18.48
C ALA A 51 15.14 26.88 -17.42
N CYS A 52 16.25 26.13 -17.40
CA CYS A 52 17.35 26.35 -16.45
C CYS A 52 18.18 27.61 -16.74
N ARG A 53 18.13 28.15 -17.97
CA ARG A 53 18.84 29.36 -18.40
C ARG A 53 20.31 29.40 -18.04
N ARG A 54 20.97 28.27 -18.25
CA ARG A 54 22.39 28.08 -18.06
C ARG A 54 23.02 27.76 -19.39
N GLU A 55 23.85 28.67 -19.88
CA GLU A 55 24.49 28.54 -21.19
C GLU A 55 25.39 27.30 -21.28
N ASP A 56 26.04 26.92 -20.18
CA ASP A 56 26.91 25.74 -20.10
C ASP A 56 26.16 24.41 -20.34
N LEU A 57 24.82 24.41 -20.22
CA LEU A 57 23.97 23.24 -20.43
C LEU A 57 23.42 23.15 -21.86
N LEU A 58 23.41 24.24 -22.64
CA LEU A 58 22.81 24.29 -23.98
C LEU A 58 23.47 23.31 -24.96
N ASN A 59 24.79 23.18 -24.88
CA ASN A 59 25.59 22.35 -25.78
C ASN A 59 25.83 20.92 -25.26
N LYS A 60 25.15 20.49 -24.20
CA LYS A 60 25.32 19.15 -23.62
C LYS A 60 24.33 18.14 -24.19
N THR A 61 24.77 16.90 -24.36
CA THR A 61 23.91 15.81 -24.86
C THR A 61 22.88 15.37 -23.81
N PRO A 62 21.68 14.88 -24.20
CA PRO A 62 20.69 14.36 -23.27
C PRO A 62 21.24 13.26 -22.34
N LYS A 63 22.13 12.41 -22.86
CA LYS A 63 22.83 11.37 -22.08
C LYS A 63 23.70 11.97 -20.98
N TYR A 64 24.42 13.05 -21.27
CA TYR A 64 25.21 13.78 -20.28
C TYR A 64 24.32 14.42 -19.22
N LEU A 65 23.24 15.08 -19.65
CA LEU A 65 22.29 15.76 -18.76
C LEU A 65 21.60 14.77 -17.80
N TYR A 66 21.16 13.61 -18.30
CA TYR A 66 20.54 12.57 -17.48
C TYR A 66 21.49 12.01 -16.39
N ALA A 67 22.79 11.90 -16.71
CA ALA A 67 23.79 11.38 -15.81
C ALA A 67 24.20 12.40 -14.73
N ASN A 68 24.39 13.66 -15.13
CA ASN A 68 25.13 14.65 -14.34
C ASN A 68 24.28 15.81 -13.80
N CYS A 69 23.15 16.12 -14.45
CA CYS A 69 22.34 17.30 -14.12
C CYS A 69 21.06 16.91 -13.38
N LYS A 70 20.67 17.71 -12.38
CA LYS A 70 19.49 17.47 -11.54
C LYS A 70 18.81 18.77 -11.13
N LEU A 71 17.49 18.76 -11.02
CA LEU A 71 16.71 19.88 -10.48
C LEU A 71 16.05 19.51 -9.16
N CYS A 72 16.09 20.41 -8.19
CA CYS A 72 15.39 20.21 -6.92
C CYS A 72 13.87 20.41 -7.08
N SER A 73 13.09 19.89 -6.13
CA SER A 73 11.62 19.94 -6.16
C SER A 73 11.02 21.35 -6.12
N GLU A 74 11.78 22.38 -5.79
CA GLU A 74 11.28 23.77 -5.74
C GLU A 74 11.06 24.39 -7.12
N HIS A 75 11.64 23.82 -8.19
CA HIS A 75 11.52 24.33 -9.55
C HIS A 75 10.28 23.83 -10.30
N PHE A 76 9.43 23.04 -9.65
CA PHE A 76 8.24 22.44 -10.24
C PHE A 76 7.00 22.85 -9.45
N GLU A 77 5.92 23.15 -10.17
CA GLU A 77 4.62 23.40 -9.56
C GLU A 77 4.02 22.13 -8.93
N ASP A 78 3.17 22.30 -7.93
CA ASP A 78 2.56 21.19 -7.18
C ASP A 78 1.70 20.27 -8.05
N CYS A 79 1.12 20.78 -9.14
CA CYS A 79 0.35 20.01 -10.12
C CYS A 79 1.24 19.08 -10.98
N MET A 80 2.54 19.30 -11.01
CA MET A 80 3.52 18.49 -11.75
C MET A 80 3.96 17.24 -10.99
N PHE A 81 3.53 17.09 -9.73
CA PHE A 81 3.82 15.92 -8.91
C PHE A 81 2.65 14.95 -8.88
N VAL A 82 2.96 13.66 -9.04
CA VAL A 82 1.99 12.59 -8.78
C VAL A 82 1.60 12.58 -7.29
N ASN A 83 2.54 12.96 -6.42
CA ASN A 83 2.29 13.19 -5.00
C ASN A 83 2.70 14.62 -4.60
N PRO A 84 1.75 15.58 -4.56
CA PRO A 84 2.02 16.98 -4.21
C PRO A 84 2.55 17.19 -2.80
N THR A 85 2.23 16.29 -1.86
CA THR A 85 2.63 16.44 -0.44
C THR A 85 4.06 15.99 -0.18
N ILE A 86 4.51 14.93 -0.85
CA ILE A 86 5.84 14.34 -0.65
C ILE A 86 6.83 14.86 -1.71
N LYS A 87 6.33 15.30 -2.88
CA LYS A 87 7.12 15.79 -4.02
C LYS A 87 8.28 14.85 -4.37
N ASN A 88 8.04 13.54 -4.40
CA ASN A 88 9.05 12.51 -4.67
C ASN A 88 9.01 11.95 -6.10
N ARG A 89 7.94 12.22 -6.86
CA ARG A 89 7.76 11.75 -8.23
C ARG A 89 7.03 12.80 -9.08
N LEU A 90 7.65 13.15 -10.20
CA LEU A 90 7.04 14.00 -11.23
C LEU A 90 6.12 13.17 -12.14
N ASN A 91 5.08 13.80 -12.69
CA ASN A 91 4.26 13.20 -13.74
C ASN A 91 4.99 13.22 -15.11
N ASP A 92 4.41 12.56 -16.11
CA ASP A 92 5.01 12.43 -17.43
C ASP A 92 5.07 13.75 -18.21
N LYS A 93 4.18 14.71 -17.94
CA LYS A 93 4.16 16.04 -18.58
C LYS A 93 4.89 17.12 -17.78
N ALA A 94 5.56 16.75 -16.69
CA ALA A 94 6.21 17.71 -15.80
C ALA A 94 7.36 18.45 -16.50
N LYS A 95 7.34 19.78 -16.38
CA LYS A 95 8.40 20.69 -16.78
C LYS A 95 8.69 21.67 -15.64
N PRO A 96 9.94 22.07 -15.42
CA PRO A 96 10.27 23.05 -14.41
C PRO A 96 9.78 24.42 -14.88
N SER A 97 9.02 25.11 -14.03
CA SER A 97 8.41 26.41 -14.35
C SER A 97 8.76 27.50 -13.33
N ILE A 98 9.28 27.13 -12.16
CA ILE A 98 9.56 28.07 -11.07
C ILE A 98 11.06 28.41 -11.07
N PHE A 99 11.41 29.58 -11.60
CA PHE A 99 12.77 30.12 -11.61
C PHE A 99 12.74 31.61 -11.25
N ASN A 100 13.71 32.07 -10.47
CA ASN A 100 13.87 33.48 -10.13
C ASN A 100 14.69 34.19 -11.23
N VAL A 101 14.05 34.45 -12.37
CA VAL A 101 14.65 35.05 -13.59
C VAL A 101 13.72 36.08 -14.23
N GLN A 102 14.27 37.04 -14.99
CA GLN A 102 13.49 38.00 -15.79
C GLN A 102 12.70 37.24 -16.88
N ASN A 103 11.38 37.43 -17.02
CA ASN A 103 10.48 36.62 -17.88
C ASN A 103 10.42 35.12 -17.54
N PRO A 104 9.88 34.69 -16.39
CA PRO A 104 9.75 33.27 -16.06
C PRO A 104 8.82 32.54 -17.06
N PRO A 105 9.00 31.21 -17.25
CA PRO A 105 8.04 30.41 -18.03
C PRO A 105 6.60 30.65 -17.53
N PRO A 106 5.59 30.66 -18.41
CA PRO A 106 4.20 30.89 -18.00
C PRO A 106 3.81 29.91 -16.89
N SER A 107 3.47 30.43 -15.71
CA SER A 107 2.95 29.59 -14.64
C SER A 107 1.66 28.95 -15.11
N LEU A 108 1.56 27.63 -15.02
CA LEU A 108 0.34 26.92 -15.37
C LEU A 108 -0.59 27.07 -14.18
N GLY A 109 -1.15 28.28 -13.99
CA GLY A 109 -1.86 28.77 -12.81
C GLY A 109 -2.88 27.82 -12.19
N CYS A 110 -2.40 26.74 -11.59
CA CYS A 110 -3.20 25.74 -10.91
C CYS A 110 -3.31 26.21 -9.47
N LYS A 111 -4.00 27.34 -9.28
CA LYS A 111 -4.42 27.76 -7.95
C LYS A 111 -5.37 26.67 -7.45
N ARG A 112 -4.87 25.76 -6.61
CA ARG A 112 -5.76 25.05 -5.68
C ARG A 112 -6.49 26.15 -4.90
N ARG A 113 -7.82 26.18 -4.99
CA ARG A 113 -8.63 26.77 -3.94
C ARG A 113 -8.23 26.05 -2.65
N ILE A 114 -7.43 26.72 -1.82
CA ILE A 114 -7.43 26.45 -0.40
C ILE A 114 -8.86 26.81 0.02
N ILE A 115 -9.71 25.80 0.23
CA ILE A 115 -11.02 26.04 0.85
C ILE A 115 -10.71 26.36 2.31
N THR A 116 -10.50 27.64 2.61
CA THR A 116 -10.74 28.19 3.94
C THR A 116 -12.26 28.17 4.10
N ARG A 117 -12.77 27.33 5.00
CA ARG A 117 -14.18 27.34 5.41
C ARG A 117 -14.45 28.66 6.13
N ASN A 118 -14.99 29.64 5.40
CA ASN A 118 -15.75 30.72 6.01
C ASN A 118 -17.23 30.33 5.89
N ASN A 119 -17.86 30.19 7.06
CA ASN A 119 -19.30 30.01 7.19
C ASN A 119 -19.97 31.36 6.92
N GLU A 120 -20.56 31.54 5.75
CA GLU A 120 -21.67 32.48 5.53
C GLU A 120 -22.64 31.89 4.51
N ALA A 121 -23.92 32.15 4.73
CA ALA A 121 -25.04 31.45 4.14
C ALA A 121 -25.64 32.18 2.92
N LEU A 122 -26.53 31.43 2.22
CA LEU A 122 -27.47 31.80 1.13
C LEU A 122 -26.90 31.99 -0.30
N PRO A 123 -27.71 31.91 -1.39
CA PRO A 123 -29.14 31.55 -1.52
C PRO A 123 -29.47 30.47 -2.57
N SER A 124 -30.73 30.06 -2.51
CA SER A 124 -31.53 29.29 -3.46
C SER A 124 -31.56 29.86 -4.89
N SER A 125 -31.88 28.96 -5.84
CA SER A 125 -32.57 29.16 -7.14
C SER A 125 -31.75 29.04 -8.43
N GLY A 126 -32.30 28.32 -9.41
CA GLY A 126 -31.84 28.34 -10.79
C GLY A 126 -31.98 27.04 -11.59
N LYS A 127 -33.23 26.68 -11.94
CA LYS A 127 -33.60 25.59 -12.87
C LYS A 127 -32.88 25.71 -14.22
N ARG A 128 -32.51 24.59 -14.84
CA ARG A 128 -32.70 24.37 -16.30
C ARG A 128 -32.61 22.89 -16.68
N ALA A 129 -33.56 22.50 -17.51
CA ALA A 129 -33.87 21.15 -17.93
C ALA A 129 -33.40 20.85 -19.37
N ARG A 130 -33.33 19.53 -19.65
CA ARG A 130 -33.58 18.84 -20.93
C ARG A 130 -32.57 18.96 -22.09
N LYS A 131 -32.02 17.80 -22.50
CA LYS A 131 -32.58 17.01 -23.62
C LYS A 131 -31.90 15.62 -23.74
N GLU A 132 -32.73 14.59 -23.77
CA GLU A 132 -32.45 13.22 -24.22
C GLU A 132 -32.47 13.12 -25.75
N LYS A 133 -31.87 12.03 -26.26
CA LYS A 133 -32.12 11.24 -27.50
C LYS A 133 -30.82 10.45 -27.80
N ASP A 134 -30.74 9.18 -28.17
CA ASP A 134 -31.68 8.20 -28.71
C ASP A 134 -31.23 6.75 -28.39
N THR A 135 -32.26 5.90 -28.31
CA THR A 135 -32.52 4.46 -28.52
C THR A 135 -31.44 3.45 -28.98
N CYS A 136 -31.67 2.21 -28.53
CA CYS A 136 -31.03 0.90 -28.76
C CYS A 136 -31.37 0.26 -30.13
N PRO A 137 -30.69 -0.84 -30.52
CA PRO A 137 -31.47 -2.08 -30.68
C PRO A 137 -30.84 -3.35 -30.09
N THR A 138 -31.75 -4.16 -29.55
CA THR A 138 -31.71 -5.50 -28.95
C THR A 138 -31.25 -6.62 -29.89
N GLN A 139 -30.54 -7.63 -29.37
CA GLN A 139 -30.73 -9.09 -29.63
C GLN A 139 -30.22 -9.86 -28.38
N SER A 140 -31.08 -10.31 -27.45
CA SER A 140 -31.65 -11.68 -27.33
C SER A 140 -30.66 -12.83 -27.50
N ASN A 141 -30.38 -13.54 -26.41
CA ASN A 141 -30.43 -15.01 -26.33
C ASN A 141 -30.36 -15.47 -24.86
N ASP A 142 -31.44 -16.13 -24.44
CA ASP A 142 -31.61 -16.88 -23.21
C ASP A 142 -30.78 -18.16 -23.20
N LEU A 143 -30.23 -18.54 -22.04
CA LEU A 143 -30.10 -19.93 -21.60
C LEU A 143 -30.08 -19.98 -20.06
N GLN A 144 -31.18 -20.50 -19.50
CA GLN A 144 -31.27 -21.08 -18.14
C GLN A 144 -30.55 -22.44 -18.11
N VAL A 145 -29.84 -22.75 -17.02
CA VAL A 145 -29.88 -24.07 -16.34
C VAL A 145 -29.54 -23.88 -14.85
N ASP A 146 -30.58 -24.06 -14.04
CA ASP A 146 -30.76 -24.78 -12.77
C ASP A 146 -29.77 -24.79 -11.59
N GLU A 147 -30.38 -24.57 -10.42
CA GLU A 147 -30.06 -24.98 -9.04
C GLU A 147 -29.58 -26.43 -8.89
N VAL A 148 -28.68 -26.68 -7.92
CA VAL A 148 -28.91 -27.64 -6.81
C VAL A 148 -28.08 -27.23 -5.57
N GLN A 149 -28.72 -27.39 -4.41
CA GLN A 149 -28.34 -27.07 -3.03
C GLN A 149 -27.43 -28.13 -2.36
N GLY A 150 -26.91 -27.78 -1.17
CA GLY A 150 -26.37 -28.69 -0.13
C GLY A 150 -24.97 -28.27 0.34
N GLU A 151 -24.76 -27.65 1.52
CA GLU A 151 -24.84 -28.23 2.89
C GLU A 151 -24.00 -29.53 3.01
N ASN A 152 -23.06 -29.76 3.93
CA ASN A 152 -22.65 -29.16 5.19
C ASN A 152 -21.19 -29.57 5.53
N GLU A 153 -20.60 -28.84 6.50
CA GLU A 153 -19.76 -29.26 7.65
C GLU A 153 -19.18 -30.70 7.69
N ASP A 154 -18.05 -31.05 8.30
CA ASP A 154 -17.14 -30.41 9.23
C ASP A 154 -15.87 -31.30 9.34
N LEU A 155 -14.80 -30.71 9.88
CA LEU A 155 -13.77 -31.31 10.76
C LEU A 155 -13.46 -32.82 10.64
N ILE A 156 -12.20 -33.15 10.28
CA ILE A 156 -11.34 -34.07 11.06
C ILE A 156 -9.87 -33.69 10.80
N ARG A 157 -9.17 -33.34 11.87
CA ARG A 157 -7.71 -33.48 11.99
C ARG A 157 -7.46 -34.86 12.59
N GLU A 158 -6.58 -35.65 11.98
CA GLU A 158 -5.60 -36.53 12.65
C GLU A 158 -4.68 -37.13 11.57
N ASN A 159 -3.37 -36.84 11.65
CA ASN A 159 -2.33 -37.80 12.06
C ASN A 159 -2.33 -39.10 11.26
N ILE A 160 -1.43 -39.23 10.27
CA ILE A 160 -0.76 -40.50 9.99
C ILE A 160 0.71 -40.24 9.62
N ASP A 161 1.54 -41.07 10.24
CA ASP A 161 2.98 -41.13 10.29
C ASP A 161 3.72 -41.33 8.96
N GLU A 162 5.03 -41.04 9.03
CA GLU A 162 6.05 -41.64 8.19
C GLU A 162 5.94 -43.17 8.26
N THR A 163 5.76 -43.85 7.13
CA THR A 163 6.39 -45.16 6.89
C THR A 163 6.25 -45.62 5.44
N HIS A 164 7.37 -46.18 4.95
CA HIS A 164 7.52 -47.10 3.83
C HIS A 164 7.33 -46.61 2.38
N ALA A 165 8.47 -46.55 1.71
CA ALA A 165 8.63 -46.73 0.29
C ALA A 165 7.82 -47.92 -0.23
N ASN A 166 7.14 -47.75 -1.36
CA ASN A 166 6.97 -48.83 -2.31
C ASN A 166 7.02 -48.30 -3.74
N VAL A 167 7.88 -48.97 -4.49
CA VAL A 167 8.09 -48.89 -5.93
C VAL A 167 6.84 -49.44 -6.60
N ILE A 168 6.21 -48.65 -7.48
CA ILE A 168 5.29 -49.17 -8.50
C ILE A 168 5.59 -48.42 -9.80
N ASN A 169 6.15 -49.14 -10.77
CA ASN A 169 6.19 -48.77 -12.17
C ASN A 169 4.76 -48.75 -12.74
N PRO A 170 4.47 -47.86 -13.70
CA PRO A 170 3.48 -48.15 -14.72
C PRO A 170 4.19 -48.21 -16.07
N GLU A 171 4.33 -49.43 -16.60
CA GLU A 171 4.24 -49.63 -18.04
C GLU A 171 2.76 -49.80 -18.37
N THR A 172 2.24 -48.93 -19.22
CA THR A 172 1.36 -49.30 -20.34
C THR A 172 1.15 -48.07 -21.23
N GLU A 173 1.70 -48.23 -22.44
CA GLU A 173 1.39 -47.67 -23.76
C GLU A 173 0.00 -47.00 -23.86
N ASP A 174 -0.22 -45.89 -24.56
CA ASP A 174 0.02 -45.73 -25.99
C ASP A 174 -0.17 -44.25 -26.41
N GLY A 175 0.59 -43.77 -27.40
CA GLY A 175 0.58 -42.36 -27.83
C GLY A 175 1.87 -41.97 -28.56
N THR A 176 2.04 -42.55 -29.74
CA THR A 176 3.17 -42.37 -30.67
C THR A 176 3.63 -40.90 -30.81
N CYS A 177 4.79 -40.58 -30.24
CA CYS A 177 5.54 -39.37 -30.61
C CYS A 177 6.58 -39.79 -31.66
N GLN A 178 6.57 -39.13 -32.83
CA GLN A 178 7.47 -39.40 -33.98
C GLN A 178 8.96 -39.09 -33.72
N THR A 179 9.45 -39.17 -32.48
CA THR A 179 10.84 -38.88 -32.15
C THR A 179 11.35 -39.95 -31.20
N SER A 180 12.38 -40.70 -31.66
CA SER A 180 13.01 -41.76 -30.88
C SER A 180 13.44 -41.25 -29.48
N PRO A 181 13.25 -42.01 -28.38
CA PRO A 181 13.54 -41.57 -27.01
C PRO A 181 14.98 -41.08 -26.82
N ASP A 182 15.91 -41.61 -27.61
CA ASP A 182 17.33 -41.28 -27.55
C ASP A 182 17.68 -39.86 -28.05
N ILE A 183 16.85 -39.24 -28.89
CA ILE A 183 17.12 -37.89 -29.43
C ILE A 183 16.61 -36.79 -28.46
N THR A 184 15.68 -37.12 -27.55
CA THR A 184 15.02 -36.14 -26.67
C THR A 184 15.51 -36.14 -25.22
N SER A 185 16.36 -37.09 -24.84
CA SER A 185 16.80 -37.32 -23.46
C SER A 185 17.77 -36.25 -22.92
N ASP A 186 18.46 -35.54 -23.83
CA ASP A 186 19.57 -34.64 -23.50
C ASP A 186 19.56 -33.30 -24.26
N THR A 187 18.37 -32.78 -24.58
CA THR A 187 18.27 -31.41 -25.11
C THR A 187 18.90 -30.40 -24.14
N PRO A 188 19.59 -29.35 -24.65
CA PRO A 188 20.22 -28.33 -23.80
C PRO A 188 19.26 -27.72 -22.77
N ARG A 189 17.97 -27.62 -23.14
CA ARG A 189 16.88 -27.15 -22.27
C ARG A 189 16.59 -28.12 -21.13
N LYS A 190 16.46 -29.43 -21.39
CA LYS A 190 16.25 -30.45 -20.34
C LYS A 190 17.45 -30.54 -19.40
N LYS A 191 18.68 -30.45 -19.91
CA LYS A 191 19.91 -30.45 -19.08
C LYS A 191 19.97 -29.23 -18.14
N LYS A 192 19.63 -28.05 -18.65
CA LYS A 192 19.53 -26.81 -17.85
C LYS A 192 18.40 -26.88 -16.80
N LEU A 193 17.28 -27.51 -17.14
CA LEU A 193 16.17 -27.74 -16.21
C LEU A 193 16.57 -28.72 -15.09
N LYS A 194 17.21 -29.85 -15.43
CA LYS A 194 17.77 -30.82 -14.46
C LYS A 194 18.77 -30.16 -13.51
N GLN A 195 19.68 -29.32 -14.02
CA GLN A 195 20.62 -28.55 -13.20
C GLN A 195 19.91 -27.53 -12.29
N THR A 196 18.84 -26.89 -12.77
CA THR A 196 18.04 -25.93 -11.98
C THR A 196 17.30 -26.65 -10.87
N ILE A 197 16.66 -27.80 -11.16
CA ILE A 197 15.98 -28.65 -10.18
C ILE A 197 16.97 -29.12 -9.11
N LYS A 198 18.16 -29.59 -9.51
CA LYS A 198 19.23 -29.97 -8.57
C LYS A 198 19.64 -28.81 -7.68
N SER A 199 19.90 -27.64 -8.26
CA SER A 199 20.29 -26.43 -7.51
C SER A 199 19.20 -25.95 -6.55
N LYS A 200 17.92 -26.02 -6.96
CA LYS A 200 16.77 -25.67 -6.12
C LYS A 200 16.56 -26.70 -5.01
N ASN A 201 16.70 -27.99 -5.29
CA ASN A 201 16.64 -29.06 -4.29
C ASN A 201 17.78 -28.95 -3.28
N ASP A 202 18.99 -28.58 -3.71
CA ASP A 202 20.11 -28.30 -2.81
C ASP A 202 19.87 -27.06 -1.95
N GLN A 203 19.25 -26.01 -2.51
CA GLN A 203 18.81 -24.85 -1.73
C GLN A 203 17.74 -25.25 -0.71
N ILE A 204 16.75 -26.06 -1.09
CA ILE A 204 15.73 -26.60 -0.20
C ILE A 204 16.37 -27.44 0.89
N LYS A 205 17.33 -28.32 0.58
CA LYS A 205 18.05 -29.15 1.56
C LYS A 205 18.86 -28.30 2.54
N LYS A 206 19.54 -27.25 2.05
CA LYS A 206 20.26 -26.28 2.89
C LYS A 206 19.30 -25.47 3.77
N LEU A 207 18.16 -25.04 3.23
CA LEU A 207 17.13 -24.30 3.96
C LEU A 207 16.44 -25.17 5.01
N LYS A 208 16.05 -26.41 4.67
CA LYS A 208 15.52 -27.43 5.59
C LYS A 208 16.51 -27.75 6.70
N LYS A 209 17.81 -27.89 6.40
CA LYS A 209 18.87 -28.03 7.43
C LYS A 209 18.96 -26.81 8.35
N LYS A 210 18.78 -25.59 7.84
CA LYS A 210 18.73 -24.35 8.65
C LYS A 210 17.43 -24.22 9.47
N LEU A 211 16.33 -24.79 8.98
CA LEU A 211 15.01 -24.80 9.60
C LEU A 211 14.79 -25.97 10.57
N ASN A 212 15.71 -26.94 10.62
CA ASN A 212 15.51 -28.19 11.35
C ASN A 212 15.23 -27.93 12.85
N PRO A 213 13.99 -28.15 13.34
CA PRO A 213 13.57 -27.76 14.68
C PRO A 213 14.24 -28.60 15.77
N LYS A 214 14.68 -29.83 15.45
CA LYS A 214 15.33 -30.75 16.40
C LYS A 214 16.66 -30.24 16.98
N LYS A 215 17.34 -29.26 16.36
CA LYS A 215 18.52 -28.57 16.96
C LYS A 215 18.19 -27.26 17.70
N ARG A 216 16.94 -26.80 17.67
CA ARG A 216 16.48 -25.57 18.35
C ARG A 216 15.58 -25.81 19.55
N LEU A 217 15.15 -27.06 19.79
CA LEU A 217 14.29 -27.44 20.91
C LEU A 217 15.00 -27.46 22.28
N ASN A 218 16.32 -27.28 22.35
CA ASN A 218 16.93 -26.82 23.60
C ASN A 218 16.62 -25.33 23.74
N PRO A 219 15.79 -24.89 24.71
CA PRO A 219 15.57 -23.47 24.93
C PRO A 219 16.95 -22.85 25.16
N LYS A 220 17.42 -22.03 24.21
CA LYS A 220 18.65 -21.28 24.37
C LYS A 220 18.55 -20.59 25.72
N ARG A 221 19.46 -20.90 26.65
CA ARG A 221 19.53 -20.23 27.95
C ARG A 221 19.43 -18.72 27.70
N LYS A 222 18.32 -18.11 28.13
CA LYS A 222 18.11 -16.67 27.99
C LYS A 222 19.32 -15.94 28.57
N SER A 223 19.84 -14.97 27.81
CA SER A 223 20.95 -14.14 28.26
C SER A 223 20.59 -13.41 29.56
N LYS A 224 21.60 -13.03 30.36
CA LYS A 224 21.38 -12.26 31.60
C LYS A 224 20.49 -11.04 31.36
N ARG A 225 20.73 -10.34 30.24
CA ARG A 225 19.94 -9.19 29.79
C ARG A 225 18.48 -9.53 29.50
N GLU A 226 18.21 -10.62 28.77
CA GLU A 226 16.83 -11.04 28.47
C GLU A 226 16.05 -11.39 29.73
N ARG A 227 16.70 -12.04 30.71
CA ARG A 227 16.06 -12.36 32.00
C ARG A 227 15.68 -11.11 32.78
N THR A 228 16.59 -10.13 32.86
CA THR A 228 16.32 -8.85 33.53
C THR A 228 15.18 -8.09 32.86
N ILE A 229 15.14 -8.07 31.52
CA ILE A 229 14.05 -7.45 30.77
C ILE A 229 12.73 -8.17 31.05
N ASP A 230 12.69 -9.50 30.98
CA ASP A 230 11.47 -10.26 31.24
C ASP A 230 10.94 -10.06 32.68
N GLN A 231 11.85 -9.97 33.66
CA GLN A 231 11.49 -9.66 35.06
C GLN A 231 10.96 -8.23 35.26
N ALA A 232 11.47 -7.25 34.50
CA ALA A 232 10.93 -5.90 34.53
C ALA A 232 9.56 -5.84 33.83
N LEU A 233 9.40 -6.56 32.72
CA LEU A 233 8.15 -6.62 31.96
C LEU A 233 7.04 -7.39 32.70
N SER A 234 7.37 -8.34 33.58
CA SER A 234 6.37 -9.08 34.36
C SER A 234 5.64 -8.24 35.40
N GLN A 235 6.16 -7.06 35.74
CA GLN A 235 5.52 -6.11 36.65
C GLN A 235 4.55 -5.16 35.93
N LEU A 236 4.50 -5.20 34.60
CA LEU A 236 3.68 -4.31 33.78
C LEU A 236 2.41 -5.04 33.29
N PRO A 237 1.32 -4.29 33.01
CA PRO A 237 0.16 -4.86 32.36
C PRO A 237 0.51 -5.56 31.04
N PRO A 238 -0.14 -6.68 30.67
CA PRO A 238 0.25 -7.48 29.50
C PRO A 238 0.37 -6.68 28.21
N ASN A 239 -0.58 -5.78 27.94
CA ASN A 239 -0.57 -4.93 26.74
C ASN A 239 0.63 -3.98 26.71
N MET A 240 0.99 -3.40 27.85
CA MET A 240 2.14 -2.51 27.98
C MET A 240 3.45 -3.29 27.88
N ALA A 241 3.54 -4.45 28.53
CA ALA A 241 4.69 -5.34 28.46
C ALA A 241 4.96 -5.79 27.01
N ASN A 242 3.92 -6.19 26.28
CA ASN A 242 4.00 -6.57 24.88
C ASN A 242 4.42 -5.40 23.99
N PHE A 243 3.86 -4.21 24.23
CA PHE A 243 4.27 -3.00 23.52
C PHE A 243 5.77 -2.73 23.70
N ILE A 244 6.28 -2.75 24.93
CA ILE A 244 7.70 -2.48 25.22
C ILE A 244 8.59 -3.58 24.63
N ARG A 245 8.20 -4.85 24.73
CA ARG A 245 8.92 -5.97 24.10
C ARG A 245 9.05 -5.77 22.58
N ASP A 246 7.98 -5.34 21.94
CA ASP A 246 7.98 -4.99 20.51
C ASP A 246 8.88 -3.79 20.22
N GLN A 247 8.86 -2.75 21.05
CA GLN A 247 9.78 -1.60 20.90
C GLN A 247 11.25 -2.04 20.97
N ILE A 248 11.62 -2.86 21.97
CA ILE A 248 12.99 -3.36 22.16
C ILE A 248 13.42 -4.19 20.96
N SER A 249 12.57 -5.12 20.50
CA SER A 249 12.91 -6.00 19.38
C SER A 249 13.06 -5.24 18.06
N LEU A 250 12.18 -4.28 17.80
CA LEU A 250 12.13 -3.48 16.58
C LEU A 250 13.17 -2.36 16.55
N HIS A 251 13.68 -1.93 17.70
CA HIS A 251 14.71 -0.90 17.79
C HIS A 251 15.97 -1.29 17.01
N SER A 252 16.39 -2.55 17.13
CA SER A 252 17.54 -3.12 16.41
C SER A 252 17.34 -3.19 14.89
N LYS A 253 16.10 -3.05 14.40
CA LYS A 253 15.74 -3.22 12.99
C LYS A 253 15.65 -1.89 12.27
N LYS A 254 16.16 -1.89 11.02
CA LYS A 254 15.96 -0.78 10.07
C LYS A 254 14.47 -0.58 9.78
N SER A 255 14.06 0.66 9.48
CA SER A 255 12.65 1.03 9.27
C SER A 255 11.87 0.10 8.33
N LYS A 256 12.46 -0.26 7.18
CA LYS A 256 11.85 -1.17 6.18
C LYS A 256 11.77 -2.64 6.62
N GLY A 257 12.56 -3.03 7.62
CA GLY A 257 12.63 -4.40 8.16
C GLY A 257 11.78 -4.60 9.42
N ARG A 258 11.06 -3.58 9.88
CA ARG A 258 10.20 -3.68 11.06
C ARG A 258 8.92 -4.44 10.71
N ARG A 259 8.62 -5.47 11.50
CA ARG A 259 7.41 -6.30 11.39
C ARG A 259 6.61 -6.12 12.68
N TYR A 260 5.47 -5.45 12.56
CA TYR A 260 4.61 -5.15 13.70
C TYR A 260 3.68 -6.33 13.98
N SER A 261 3.56 -6.69 15.26
CA SER A 261 2.57 -7.64 15.77
C SER A 261 1.15 -7.13 15.49
N PRO A 262 0.14 -8.02 15.37
CA PRO A 262 -1.26 -7.63 15.28
C PRO A 262 -1.69 -6.73 16.44
N GLU A 263 -1.27 -7.04 17.66
CA GLU A 263 -1.61 -6.32 18.89
C GLU A 263 -1.09 -4.88 18.86
N MET A 264 0.17 -4.69 18.43
CA MET A 264 0.76 -3.37 18.22
C MET A 264 0.00 -2.57 17.15
N LYS A 265 -0.44 -3.21 16.07
CA LYS A 265 -1.23 -2.55 15.03
C LYS A 265 -2.60 -2.15 15.56
N THR A 266 -3.24 -2.97 16.38
CA THR A 266 -4.52 -2.65 17.03
C THR A 266 -4.38 -1.43 17.95
N ILE A 267 -3.40 -1.41 18.85
CA ILE A 267 -3.14 -0.25 19.74
C ILE A 267 -2.85 1.01 18.91
N ALA A 268 -2.01 0.88 17.88
CA ALA A 268 -1.67 1.98 17.00
C ALA A 268 -2.88 2.50 16.21
N LEU A 269 -3.78 1.61 15.78
CA LEU A 269 -5.02 1.95 15.09
C LEU A 269 -5.98 2.70 16.02
N SER A 270 -6.19 2.19 17.24
CA SER A 270 -7.02 2.85 18.26
C SER A 270 -6.51 4.26 18.56
N LEU A 271 -5.20 4.42 18.74
CA LEU A 271 -4.59 5.74 18.95
C LEU A 271 -4.75 6.65 17.73
N TYR A 272 -4.61 6.11 16.52
CA TYR A 272 -4.78 6.87 15.28
C TYR A 272 -6.22 7.36 15.08
N HIS A 273 -7.22 6.51 15.40
CA HIS A 273 -8.64 6.86 15.36
C HIS A 273 -9.04 7.85 16.45
N ALA A 274 -8.47 7.73 17.65
CA ALA A 274 -8.68 8.69 18.72
C ALA A 274 -8.11 10.08 18.37
N SER A 275 -6.87 10.14 17.86
CA SER A 275 -6.28 11.40 17.38
C SER A 275 -5.14 11.18 16.39
N GLY A 276 -5.39 11.47 15.12
CA GLY A 276 -4.37 11.42 14.08
C GLY A 276 -3.23 12.43 14.27
N LYS A 277 -3.47 13.54 15.00
CA LYS A 277 -2.44 14.53 15.36
C LYS A 277 -1.53 13.98 16.46
N ALA A 278 -2.10 13.45 17.55
CA ALA A 278 -1.34 12.82 18.63
C ALA A 278 -0.51 11.65 18.11
N TYR A 279 -1.10 10.81 17.26
CA TYR A 279 -0.41 9.71 16.60
C TYR A 279 0.83 10.17 15.81
N LYS A 280 0.73 11.30 15.09
CA LYS A 280 1.87 11.87 14.33
C LYS A 280 3.01 12.28 15.26
N ILE A 281 2.71 12.83 16.43
CA ILE A 281 3.71 13.21 17.43
C ILE A 281 4.34 11.94 18.03
N LEU A 282 3.52 11.01 18.50
CA LEU A 282 3.97 9.77 19.13
C LEU A 282 4.76 8.88 18.17
N SER A 283 4.44 8.88 16.87
CA SER A 283 5.20 8.13 15.85
C SER A 283 6.63 8.63 15.62
N LYS A 284 6.97 9.83 16.14
CA LYS A 284 8.35 10.33 16.15
C LYS A 284 9.13 9.83 17.38
N LEU A 285 8.42 9.53 18.47
CA LEU A 285 9.00 9.10 19.75
C LEU A 285 9.11 7.57 19.82
N PHE A 286 8.06 6.87 19.38
CA PHE A 286 7.96 5.42 19.41
C PHE A 286 8.05 4.81 18.01
N ILE A 287 8.46 3.55 17.95
CA ILE A 287 8.49 2.75 16.73
C ILE A 287 7.08 2.25 16.45
N LEU A 288 6.28 3.09 15.80
CA LEU A 288 4.89 2.80 15.44
C LEU A 288 4.73 2.50 13.94
N PRO A 289 3.68 1.74 13.56
CA PRO A 289 3.30 1.55 12.17
C PRO A 289 3.12 2.87 11.41
N SER A 290 3.38 2.87 10.10
CA SER A 290 3.01 4.02 9.28
C SER A 290 1.50 4.04 9.02
N LYS A 291 0.93 5.21 8.69
CA LYS A 291 -0.48 5.32 8.25
C LYS A 291 -0.82 4.33 7.13
N SER A 292 0.07 4.14 6.17
CA SER A 292 -0.11 3.16 5.09
C SER A 292 -0.12 1.71 5.61
N SER A 293 0.66 1.42 6.65
CA SER A 293 0.67 0.10 7.28
C SER A 293 -0.62 -0.15 8.06
N LEU A 294 -1.17 0.87 8.72
CA LEU A 294 -2.49 0.78 9.36
C LEU A 294 -3.61 0.62 8.33
N LYS A 295 -3.59 1.39 7.24
CA LYS A 295 -4.55 1.24 6.13
C LYS A 295 -4.54 -0.17 5.53
N ARG A 296 -3.35 -0.75 5.33
CA ARG A 296 -3.22 -2.14 4.88
C ARG A 296 -3.61 -3.15 5.95
N PHE A 297 -3.55 -2.80 7.23
CA PHE A 297 -3.98 -3.69 8.30
C PHE A 297 -5.51 -3.82 8.32
N ILE A 298 -6.23 -2.73 8.05
CA ILE A 298 -7.69 -2.70 8.00
C ILE A 298 -8.27 -3.03 6.61
N SER A 299 -7.45 -3.14 5.56
CA SER A 299 -7.94 -3.39 4.19
C SER A 299 -8.63 -4.74 4.03
N ASN A 300 -8.42 -5.67 4.97
CA ASN A 300 -9.08 -6.97 4.95
C ASN A 300 -10.53 -6.89 5.47
N ILE A 301 -10.94 -5.76 6.04
CA ILE A 301 -12.33 -5.55 6.46
C ILE A 301 -13.12 -5.09 5.22
N PRO A 302 -14.11 -5.87 4.76
CA PRO A 302 -14.88 -5.54 3.57
C PRO A 302 -15.69 -4.28 3.82
N THR A 303 -15.55 -3.30 2.93
CA THR A 303 -16.36 -2.07 2.90
C THR A 303 -17.38 -2.14 1.77
N THR A 304 -18.04 -3.29 1.63
CA THR A 304 -19.08 -3.51 0.63
C THR A 304 -20.39 -2.87 1.09
N SER A 305 -21.23 -2.47 0.13
CA SER A 305 -22.62 -2.09 0.43
C SER A 305 -23.41 -3.31 0.93
N GLY A 306 -24.47 -3.05 1.69
CA GLY A 306 -25.32 -4.08 2.29
C GLY A 306 -24.83 -4.58 3.64
N ILE A 307 -25.39 -5.71 4.07
CA ILE A 307 -25.09 -6.31 5.38
C ILE A 307 -23.86 -7.21 5.25
N SER A 308 -22.82 -6.90 6.02
CA SER A 308 -21.58 -7.71 6.01
C SER A 308 -21.76 -8.99 6.82
N GLU A 309 -21.64 -10.14 6.15
CA GLU A 309 -21.64 -11.45 6.83
C GLU A 309 -20.53 -11.58 7.87
N GLN A 310 -19.38 -10.96 7.65
CA GLN A 310 -18.27 -11.04 8.60
C GLN A 310 -18.60 -10.33 9.91
N ILE A 311 -19.34 -9.20 9.82
CA ILE A 311 -19.84 -8.49 10.99
C ILE A 311 -20.92 -9.33 11.68
N LEU A 312 -21.86 -9.92 10.93
CA LEU A 312 -22.88 -10.80 11.50
C LEU A 312 -22.26 -12.02 12.20
N LYS A 313 -21.29 -12.69 11.60
CA LYS A 313 -20.54 -13.80 12.21
C LYS A 313 -19.83 -13.34 13.49
N ALA A 314 -19.22 -12.16 13.49
CA ALA A 314 -18.59 -11.61 14.70
C ALA A 314 -19.61 -11.30 15.80
N ILE A 315 -20.79 -10.78 15.44
CA ILE A 315 -21.90 -10.56 16.38
C ILE A 315 -22.40 -11.89 16.93
N GLN A 316 -22.63 -12.89 16.07
CA GLN A 316 -23.07 -14.23 16.46
C GLN A 316 -22.13 -14.84 17.50
N GLN A 317 -20.81 -14.79 17.26
CA GLN A 317 -19.80 -15.29 18.22
C GLN A 317 -19.87 -14.59 19.58
N LYS A 318 -20.20 -13.29 19.58
CA LYS A 318 -20.39 -12.53 20.82
C LYS A 318 -21.69 -12.93 21.54
N VAL A 319 -22.78 -13.12 20.78
CA VAL A 319 -24.10 -13.49 21.28
C VAL A 319 -24.13 -14.90 21.88
N LEU A 320 -23.27 -15.81 21.42
CA LEU A 320 -23.14 -17.17 22.00
C LEU A 320 -22.89 -17.18 23.51
N HIS A 321 -22.21 -16.14 24.02
CA HIS A 321 -21.82 -16.03 25.43
C HIS A 321 -22.69 -15.02 26.20
N MET A 322 -23.80 -14.55 25.61
CA MET A 322 -24.71 -13.59 26.23
C MET A 322 -25.88 -14.29 26.90
N ASN A 323 -26.31 -13.74 28.03
CA ASN A 323 -27.55 -14.16 28.69
C ASN A 323 -28.78 -13.64 27.91
N ASP A 324 -29.95 -14.23 28.12
CA ASP A 324 -31.15 -13.86 27.34
C ASP A 324 -31.55 -12.39 27.52
N MET A 325 -31.31 -11.81 28.69
CA MET A 325 -31.51 -10.38 28.93
C MET A 325 -30.55 -9.49 28.13
N GLU A 326 -29.32 -9.94 27.90
CA GLU A 326 -28.30 -9.21 27.13
C GLU A 326 -28.51 -9.31 25.62
N LYS A 327 -29.31 -10.30 25.17
CA LYS A 327 -29.71 -10.45 23.77
C LYS A 327 -30.77 -9.42 23.36
N ILE A 328 -31.45 -8.80 24.33
CA ILE A 328 -32.44 -7.77 24.06
C ILE A 328 -31.72 -6.51 23.56
N CYS A 329 -31.98 -6.16 22.30
CA CYS A 329 -31.37 -5.02 21.64
C CYS A 329 -32.39 -4.18 20.88
N THR A 330 -32.00 -2.95 20.60
CA THR A 330 -32.73 -2.03 19.72
C THR A 330 -32.03 -1.97 18.37
N LEU A 331 -32.82 -2.01 17.30
CA LEU A 331 -32.36 -1.75 15.95
C LEU A 331 -32.72 -0.30 15.59
N CYS A 332 -31.71 0.56 15.55
CA CYS A 332 -31.86 1.93 15.07
C CYS A 332 -31.60 1.96 13.56
N ILE A 333 -32.53 2.55 12.82
CA ILE A 333 -32.45 2.73 11.37
C ILE A 333 -32.49 4.22 11.09
N ASP A 334 -31.52 4.72 10.35
CA ASP A 334 -31.45 6.13 9.96
C ASP A 334 -30.84 6.29 8.56
N GLU A 335 -31.03 7.45 7.95
CA GLU A 335 -30.53 7.79 6.62
C GLU A 335 -29.50 8.92 6.68
N ILE A 336 -28.31 8.65 6.14
CA ILE A 336 -27.20 9.60 6.12
C ILE A 336 -27.12 10.23 4.73
N SER A 337 -27.26 11.56 4.65
CA SER A 337 -27.06 12.30 3.39
C SER A 337 -25.61 12.17 2.91
N LEU A 338 -25.43 11.77 1.66
CA LEU A 338 -24.15 11.64 1.00
C LEU A 338 -23.91 12.80 0.04
N LYS A 339 -22.63 13.15 -0.11
CA LYS A 339 -22.22 13.99 -1.24
C LYS A 339 -22.26 13.16 -2.52
N SER A 340 -23.20 13.47 -3.40
CA SER A 340 -23.30 12.86 -4.73
C SER A 340 -22.05 13.10 -5.56
N HIS A 341 -21.28 12.05 -5.79
CA HIS A 341 -20.07 12.11 -6.62
C HIS A 341 -19.67 10.70 -7.08
N LEU A 342 -19.21 10.60 -8.32
CA LEU A 342 -18.70 9.35 -8.88
C LEU A 342 -17.18 9.39 -8.92
N TYR A 343 -16.53 8.34 -8.41
CA TYR A 343 -15.09 8.17 -8.53
C TYR A 343 -14.74 6.70 -8.78
N TYR A 344 -13.69 6.46 -9.53
CA TYR A 344 -13.25 5.11 -9.86
C TYR A 344 -12.25 4.59 -8.83
N SER A 345 -12.56 3.46 -8.21
CA SER A 345 -11.66 2.72 -7.33
C SER A 345 -10.83 1.74 -8.18
N VAL A 346 -9.55 2.05 -8.36
CA VAL A 346 -8.58 1.17 -9.03
C VAL A 346 -8.43 -0.21 -8.37
N PRO A 347 -8.31 -0.34 -7.02
CA PRO A 347 -8.10 -1.66 -6.42
C PRO A 347 -9.29 -2.60 -6.58
N ASP A 348 -10.51 -2.06 -6.67
CA ASP A 348 -11.75 -2.84 -6.75
C ASP A 348 -12.31 -2.88 -8.18
N ASP A 349 -11.64 -2.23 -9.15
CA ASP A 349 -12.11 -2.02 -10.52
C ASP A 349 -13.59 -1.58 -10.60
N LYS A 350 -13.97 -0.64 -9.73
CA LYS A 350 -15.37 -0.28 -9.49
C LYS A 350 -15.57 1.24 -9.49
N ILE A 351 -16.60 1.71 -10.19
CA ILE A 351 -17.08 3.10 -10.08
C ILE A 351 -17.85 3.23 -8.77
N ILE A 352 -17.35 3.96 -7.77
CA ILE A 352 -18.04 4.22 -6.50
C ILE A 352 -18.94 5.45 -6.62
N GLY A 353 -20.08 5.43 -5.94
CA GLY A 353 -21.04 6.54 -5.87
C GLY A 353 -22.36 6.32 -6.62
N LEU A 354 -22.53 5.16 -7.27
CA LEU A 354 -23.85 4.69 -7.72
C LEU A 354 -24.59 3.98 -6.59
N GLU A 355 -25.91 4.02 -6.65
CA GLU A 355 -26.83 3.29 -5.78
C GLU A 355 -26.52 1.78 -5.81
N ASP A 356 -26.36 1.21 -4.63
CA ASP A 356 -25.90 -0.16 -4.41
C ASP A 356 -26.47 -0.66 -3.08
N PHE A 357 -27.35 -1.66 -3.16
CA PHE A 357 -28.01 -2.26 -1.99
C PHE A 357 -27.27 -3.48 -1.43
N GLY A 358 -26.12 -3.85 -2.02
CA GLY A 358 -25.32 -4.98 -1.56
C GLY A 358 -25.79 -6.35 -2.03
N ASN A 359 -26.74 -6.42 -2.96
CA ASN A 359 -27.20 -7.66 -3.60
C ASN A 359 -26.40 -8.04 -4.86
N GLY A 360 -25.22 -7.42 -5.06
CA GLY A 360 -24.39 -7.61 -6.25
C GLY A 360 -24.86 -6.83 -7.48
N VAL A 361 -26.05 -6.23 -7.45
CA VAL A 361 -26.61 -5.41 -8.55
C VAL A 361 -26.53 -3.94 -8.18
N ARG A 362 -26.13 -3.12 -9.16
CA ARG A 362 -26.00 -1.67 -8.99
C ARG A 362 -26.85 -0.95 -10.00
N SER A 363 -27.56 0.07 -9.54
CA SER A 363 -28.38 0.88 -10.45
C SER A 363 -27.54 1.98 -11.11
N LYS A 364 -28.06 2.58 -12.18
CA LYS A 364 -27.42 3.72 -12.85
C LYS A 364 -27.64 5.04 -12.10
N LYS A 365 -28.39 5.02 -10.98
CA LYS A 365 -28.67 6.21 -10.17
C LYS A 365 -27.48 6.55 -9.29
N ILE A 366 -27.26 7.83 -9.07
CA ILE A 366 -26.21 8.32 -8.16
C ILE A 366 -26.73 8.21 -6.74
N ALA A 367 -25.92 7.66 -5.84
CA ALA A 367 -26.25 7.60 -4.43
C ALA A 367 -26.24 9.02 -3.81
N THR A 368 -27.38 9.43 -3.26
CA THR A 368 -27.57 10.70 -2.54
C THR A 368 -27.61 10.50 -1.03
N SER A 369 -27.78 9.27 -0.58
CA SER A 369 -27.92 8.90 0.81
C SER A 369 -27.45 7.46 1.06
N ALA A 370 -27.20 7.13 2.31
CA ALA A 370 -26.88 5.79 2.79
C ALA A 370 -27.79 5.42 3.95
N LEU A 371 -28.38 4.22 3.88
CA LEU A 371 -29.10 3.64 5.01
C LEU A 371 -28.08 3.13 6.04
N ALA A 372 -28.20 3.59 7.29
CA ALA A 372 -27.37 3.17 8.41
C ALA A 372 -28.22 2.34 9.39
N LEU A 373 -27.75 1.14 9.71
CA LEU A 373 -28.33 0.28 10.73
C LEU A 373 -27.37 0.20 11.93
N LEU A 374 -27.87 0.49 13.12
CA LEU A 374 -27.14 0.40 14.37
C LEU A 374 -27.88 -0.53 15.32
N ILE A 375 -27.20 -1.57 15.79
CA ILE A 375 -27.71 -2.45 16.85
C ILE A 375 -27.13 -1.96 18.17
N ARG A 376 -28.01 -1.69 19.15
CA ARG A 376 -27.63 -1.23 20.49
C ARG A 376 -28.25 -2.13 21.56
N SER A 377 -27.43 -2.64 22.46
CA SER A 377 -27.88 -3.36 23.67
C SER A 377 -28.75 -2.46 24.55
N ILE A 378 -29.83 -3.01 25.10
CA ILE A 378 -30.67 -2.31 26.09
C ILE A 378 -30.09 -2.46 27.50
N SER A 379 -29.46 -3.60 27.79
CA SER A 379 -28.81 -3.91 29.07
C SER A 379 -27.43 -3.28 29.19
#